data_AF-A0A328ABG7-F1
#
_entry.id   AF-A0A328ABG7-F1
#
_cell.length_a   1.000
_cell.length_b   1.000
_cell.length_c   1.000
_cell.angle_alpha   90.00
_cell.angle_beta   90.00
_cell.angle_gamma   90.00
#
_symmetry.space_group_name_H-M   'P 1'
#
loop_
_entity.id
_entity.type
_entity.pdbx_description
1 polymer ?
#
loop_
_entity_poly.entity_id
_entity_poly.type
_entity_poly.pdbx_seq_one_letter_code
_entity_poly.pdbx_strand_id
1 'polypeptide(L)'
;MASSFSSGASSSPAKAAAARLIGKVGEFADHLRSTQAVAQDAQIREAVTRTELTGALEAALAARDEARAGLRSDALRRYVAEAEIRRLRRRNRPARFAEQALARLGPPGQALVIAAAGVWRGGSLGAIAAYARRGPEPAAQPATLFDQAWYLAANPDVAAARVAPLAHYLLSGAREDRSPHPLIEGPWYRRQNAQALAATGLSALEHYVKEGAARGREPHPVFDSAHYLAGAGDIAAGETPLEHYLRVGASRGLSPHPLFDPVWYGKQARRSAKDAPALVHYLTVGWRKGFSPHPLFDPAWYLLQNGDVAQAGTEPLTHFLATGAREGRSPGPWFDLPHYVEARGAALPTRVNPLVDYLQGGAWTVTEARPGLPTAAYLAANPEIVEQGLTPLEHWARRQPR
;
A
#
# COMPACT_ATOMS: atom_id res chain seq x y z
N MET A 1 -80.96 11.95 -79.31
CA MET A 1 -79.51 11.75 -79.12
C MET A 1 -79.04 12.69 -78.01
N ALA A 2 -78.33 12.13 -77.02
CA ALA A 2 -77.51 12.75 -75.97
C ALA A 2 -78.18 13.83 -75.10
N SER A 3 -78.81 13.50 -73.96
CA SER A 3 -78.23 13.09 -72.67
C SER A 3 -77.34 14.15 -72.02
N SER A 4 -77.99 15.06 -71.29
CA SER A 4 -77.38 15.89 -70.23
C SER A 4 -77.34 15.07 -68.93
N PHE A 5 -76.16 14.65 -68.50
CA PHE A 5 -75.93 14.18 -67.13
C PHE A 5 -74.89 15.07 -66.48
N SER A 6 -75.36 16.10 -65.77
CA SER A 6 -74.57 16.81 -64.78
C SER A 6 -74.58 15.96 -63.50
N SER A 7 -73.46 15.30 -63.25
CA SER A 7 -73.19 14.55 -62.02
C SER A 7 -72.90 15.55 -60.89
N GLY A 8 -73.93 15.91 -60.14
CA GLY A 8 -73.82 16.68 -58.90
C GLY A 8 -73.18 15.83 -57.80
N ALA A 9 -71.92 16.13 -57.46
CA ALA A 9 -71.22 15.54 -56.33
C ALA A 9 -71.84 16.03 -55.01
N SER A 10 -72.72 15.23 -54.38
CA SER A 10 -73.12 15.45 -52.99
C SER A 10 -72.09 14.80 -52.05
N SER A 11 -71.19 15.61 -51.49
CA SER A 11 -70.35 15.18 -50.37
C SER A 11 -71.20 15.19 -49.09
N SER A 12 -71.47 14.02 -48.52
CA SER A 12 -72.23 13.91 -47.25
C SER A 12 -71.44 14.59 -46.10
N PRO A 13 -72.09 15.36 -45.21
CA PRO A 13 -71.44 15.99 -44.05
C PRO A 13 -70.68 15.01 -43.15
N ALA A 14 -71.08 13.74 -43.12
CA ALA A 14 -70.35 12.67 -42.43
C ALA A 14 -68.98 12.36 -43.05
N LYS A 15 -68.83 12.41 -44.38
CA LYS A 15 -67.54 12.25 -45.08
C LYS A 15 -66.61 13.43 -44.80
N ALA A 16 -67.14 14.64 -44.76
CA ALA A 16 -66.35 15.83 -44.44
C ALA A 16 -65.88 15.84 -42.98
N ALA A 17 -66.70 15.36 -42.03
CA ALA A 17 -66.32 15.19 -40.64
C ALA A 17 -65.26 14.08 -40.46
N ALA A 18 -65.43 12.94 -41.14
CA ALA A 18 -64.45 11.86 -41.14
C ALA A 18 -63.09 12.30 -41.72
N ALA A 19 -63.08 13.06 -42.82
CA ALA A 19 -61.85 13.60 -43.40
C ALA A 19 -61.11 14.57 -42.46
N ARG A 20 -61.85 15.42 -41.72
CA ARG A 20 -61.24 16.30 -40.70
C ARG A 20 -60.68 15.52 -39.52
N LEU A 21 -61.36 14.46 -39.09
CA LEU A 21 -60.87 13.60 -38.01
C LEU A 21 -59.59 12.86 -38.42
N ILE A 22 -59.55 12.31 -39.64
CA ILE A 22 -58.36 11.68 -40.21
C ILE A 22 -57.20 12.68 -40.31
N GLY A 23 -57.48 13.92 -40.74
CA GLY A 23 -56.48 15.00 -40.78
C GLY A 23 -55.91 15.31 -39.39
N LYS A 24 -56.77 15.49 -38.37
CA LYS A 24 -56.34 15.71 -36.98
C LYS A 24 -55.56 14.53 -36.39
N VAL A 25 -55.95 13.30 -36.71
CA VAL A 25 -55.22 12.09 -36.30
C VAL A 25 -53.85 12.03 -36.98
N GLY A 26 -53.75 12.44 -38.25
CA GLY A 26 -52.49 12.59 -38.98
C GLY A 26 -51.56 13.63 -38.35
N GLU A 27 -52.07 14.84 -38.09
CA GLU A 27 -51.34 15.91 -37.40
C GLU A 27 -50.86 15.48 -36.01
N PHE A 28 -51.71 14.78 -35.24
CA PHE A 28 -51.34 14.25 -33.94
C PHE A 28 -50.27 13.16 -34.03
N ALA A 29 -50.36 12.28 -35.02
CA ALA A 29 -49.35 11.25 -35.27
C ALA A 29 -48.00 11.86 -35.71
N ASP A 30 -48.02 12.92 -36.52
CA ASP A 30 -46.82 13.69 -36.89
C ASP A 30 -46.21 14.40 -35.67
N HIS A 31 -47.05 14.99 -34.81
CA HIS A 31 -46.60 15.61 -33.57
C HIS A 31 -45.98 14.60 -32.59
N LEU A 32 -46.59 13.41 -32.44
CA LEU A 32 -46.03 12.31 -31.65
C LEU A 32 -44.69 11.82 -32.21
N ARG A 33 -44.57 11.65 -33.53
CA ARG A 33 -43.29 11.28 -34.17
C ARG A 33 -42.22 12.35 -33.94
N SER A 34 -42.57 13.63 -34.08
CA SER A 34 -41.66 14.74 -33.86
C SER A 34 -41.19 14.82 -32.40
N THR A 35 -42.09 14.70 -31.43
CA THR A 35 -41.75 14.70 -30.00
C THR A 35 -40.90 13.47 -29.61
N GLN A 36 -41.20 12.29 -30.17
CA GLN A 36 -40.37 11.10 -30.00
C GLN A 36 -38.97 11.28 -30.57
N ALA A 37 -38.83 11.88 -31.76
CA ALA A 37 -37.52 12.17 -32.37
C ALA A 37 -36.71 13.14 -31.51
N VAL A 38 -37.33 14.23 -31.01
CA VAL A 38 -36.66 15.18 -30.10
C VAL A 38 -36.22 14.50 -28.79
N ALA A 39 -37.05 13.63 -28.23
CA ALA A 39 -36.71 12.88 -27.01
C ALA A 39 -35.56 11.88 -27.25
N GLN A 40 -35.57 11.15 -28.37
CA GLN A 40 -34.48 10.26 -28.76
C GLN A 40 -33.17 11.03 -28.98
N ASP A 41 -33.22 12.15 -29.70
CA ASP A 41 -32.06 13.03 -29.90
C ASP A 41 -31.51 13.58 -28.58
N ALA A 42 -32.38 13.93 -27.63
CA ALA A 42 -31.97 14.37 -26.30
C ALA A 42 -31.28 13.24 -25.53
N GLN A 43 -31.81 12.02 -25.58
CA GLN A 43 -31.22 10.83 -24.96
C GLN A 43 -29.85 10.48 -25.57
N ILE A 44 -29.72 10.56 -26.89
CA ILE A 44 -28.45 10.33 -27.59
C ILE A 44 -27.42 11.37 -27.17
N ARG A 45 -27.78 12.67 -27.16
CA ARG A 45 -26.88 13.73 -26.71
C ARG A 45 -26.45 13.53 -25.26
N GLU A 46 -27.39 13.21 -24.37
CA GLU A 46 -27.07 12.94 -22.97
C GLU A 46 -26.11 11.75 -22.82
N ALA A 47 -26.35 10.66 -23.56
CA ALA A 47 -25.48 9.49 -23.54
C ALA A 47 -24.06 9.78 -24.06
N VAL A 48 -23.95 10.57 -25.13
CA VAL A 48 -22.65 11.03 -25.67
C VAL A 48 -21.92 11.90 -24.66
N THR A 49 -22.58 12.94 -24.14
CA THR A 49 -21.99 13.84 -23.13
C THR A 49 -21.55 13.05 -21.88
N ARG A 50 -22.36 12.10 -21.42
CA ARG A 50 -21.98 11.26 -20.27
C ARG A 50 -20.72 10.45 -20.55
N THR A 51 -20.61 9.87 -21.75
CA THR A 51 -19.43 9.11 -22.17
C THR A 51 -18.18 9.98 -22.25
N GLU A 52 -18.30 11.18 -22.84
CA GLU A 52 -17.21 12.16 -22.94
C GLU A 52 -16.75 12.63 -21.55
N LEU A 53 -17.69 12.91 -20.64
CA LEU A 53 -17.40 13.30 -19.27
C LEU A 53 -16.69 12.19 -18.49
N THR A 54 -17.13 10.93 -18.63
CA THR A 54 -16.46 9.79 -18.00
C THR A 54 -15.03 9.64 -18.52
N GLY A 55 -14.81 9.75 -19.84
CA GLY A 55 -13.45 9.68 -20.42
C GLY A 55 -12.55 10.84 -19.97
N ALA A 56 -13.08 12.06 -19.92
CA ALA A 56 -12.35 13.22 -19.40
C ALA A 56 -11.98 13.06 -17.91
N LEU A 57 -12.86 12.45 -17.13
CA LEU A 57 -12.62 12.17 -15.71
C LEU A 57 -11.54 11.11 -15.52
N GLU A 58 -11.55 10.02 -16.29
CA GLU A 58 -10.49 9.00 -16.26
C GLU A 58 -9.12 9.61 -16.59
N ALA A 59 -9.05 10.46 -17.62
CA ALA A 59 -7.82 11.17 -17.97
C ALA A 59 -7.33 12.10 -16.85
N ALA A 60 -8.23 12.83 -16.20
CA ALA A 60 -7.90 13.70 -15.07
C ALA A 60 -7.40 12.90 -13.85
N LEU A 61 -7.99 11.74 -13.58
CA LEU A 61 -7.58 10.84 -12.50
C LEU A 61 -6.20 10.23 -12.76
N ALA A 62 -5.93 9.81 -14.01
CA ALA A 62 -4.62 9.34 -14.43
C ALA A 62 -3.55 10.42 -14.24
N ALA A 63 -3.81 11.66 -14.70
CA ALA A 63 -2.87 12.79 -14.54
C ALA A 63 -2.63 13.14 -13.07
N ARG A 64 -3.66 13.07 -12.22
CA ARG A 64 -3.54 13.27 -10.77
C ARG A 64 -2.61 12.23 -10.14
N ASP A 65 -2.75 10.96 -10.50
CA ASP A 65 -1.94 9.90 -9.90
C ASP A 65 -0.50 9.88 -10.43
N GLU A 66 -0.28 10.31 -11.68
CA GLU A 66 1.06 10.63 -12.20
C GLU A 66 1.71 11.76 -11.40
N ALA A 67 1.00 12.85 -11.14
CA ALA A 67 1.51 13.94 -10.31
C ALA A 67 1.86 13.46 -8.88
N ARG A 68 1.04 12.59 -8.29
CA ARG A 68 1.33 11.95 -6.99
C ARG A 68 2.55 11.04 -7.04
N ALA A 69 2.76 10.31 -8.14
CA ALA A 69 3.97 9.51 -8.35
C ALA A 69 5.24 10.38 -8.42
N GLY A 70 5.13 11.54 -9.07
CA GLY A 70 6.14 12.59 -9.04
C GLY A 70 6.46 13.04 -7.61
N LEU A 71 5.44 13.41 -6.83
CA LEU A 71 5.61 13.85 -5.43
C LEU A 71 6.30 12.79 -4.55
N ARG A 72 5.94 11.50 -4.69
CA ARG A 72 6.61 10.39 -3.98
C ARG A 72 8.09 10.30 -4.34
N SER A 73 8.38 10.33 -5.63
CA SER A 73 9.75 10.25 -6.13
C SER A 73 10.57 11.45 -5.68
N ASP A 74 10.00 12.64 -5.70
CA ASP A 74 10.64 13.90 -5.33
C ASP A 74 10.89 13.98 -3.82
N ALA A 75 9.96 13.51 -3.00
CA ALA A 75 10.11 13.43 -1.55
C ALA A 75 11.29 12.51 -1.18
N LEU A 76 11.38 11.33 -1.81
CA LEU A 76 12.52 10.44 -1.59
C LEU A 76 13.84 11.05 -2.08
N ARG A 77 13.85 11.68 -3.27
CA ARG A 77 15.08 12.31 -3.80
C ARG A 77 15.58 13.43 -2.90
N ARG A 78 14.69 14.30 -2.38
CA ARG A 78 15.06 15.35 -1.43
C ARG A 78 15.63 14.78 -0.14
N TYR A 79 14.95 13.79 0.44
CA TYR A 79 15.43 13.10 1.63
C TYR A 79 16.83 12.51 1.43
N VAL A 80 17.06 11.77 0.33
CA VAL A 80 18.37 11.17 0.00
C VAL A 80 19.45 12.22 -0.23
N ALA A 81 19.11 13.36 -0.84
CA ALA A 81 20.05 14.44 -1.10
C ALA A 81 20.50 15.17 0.18
N GLU A 82 19.60 15.30 1.16
CA GLU A 82 19.86 15.96 2.44
C GLU A 82 20.40 15.00 3.51
N ALA A 83 20.24 13.69 3.30
CA ALA A 83 20.62 12.68 4.29
C ALA A 83 22.14 12.55 4.42
N GLU A 84 22.63 12.70 5.65
CA GLU A 84 24.03 12.47 5.98
C GLU A 84 24.32 10.97 6.15
N ILE A 85 25.22 10.44 5.33
CA ILE A 85 25.76 9.08 5.53
C ILE A 85 26.74 9.12 6.70
N ARG A 86 26.40 8.41 7.79
CA ARG A 86 27.28 8.32 8.96
C ARG A 86 28.47 7.44 8.64
N ARG A 87 29.69 7.92 8.94
CA ARG A 87 30.94 7.21 8.63
C ARG A 87 30.88 5.74 9.06
N LEU A 88 31.07 4.85 8.10
CA LEU A 88 31.05 3.42 8.32
C LEU A 88 32.42 2.98 8.78
N ARG A 89 32.52 2.47 10.01
CA ARG A 89 33.73 1.74 10.44
C ARG A 89 33.58 0.31 9.94
N ARG A 90 34.48 -0.12 9.05
CA ARG A 90 34.52 -1.50 8.57
C ARG A 90 34.71 -2.46 9.75
N ARG A 91 33.80 -3.43 9.89
CA ARG A 91 33.79 -4.37 11.01
C ARG A 91 34.44 -5.71 10.62
N ASN A 92 35.77 -5.70 10.66
CA ASN A 92 36.60 -6.86 10.30
C ASN A 92 36.65 -7.92 11.41
N ARG A 93 37.21 -9.09 11.11
CA ARG A 93 37.46 -10.19 12.08
C ARG A 93 38.11 -9.75 13.41
N PRO A 94 39.23 -9.00 13.44
CA PRO A 94 39.84 -8.58 14.70
C PRO A 94 38.95 -7.63 15.51
N ALA A 95 38.21 -6.72 14.86
CA ALA A 95 37.27 -5.84 15.55
C ALA A 95 36.18 -6.65 16.26
N ARG A 96 35.66 -7.69 15.62
CA ARG A 96 34.65 -8.59 16.19
C ARG A 96 35.17 -9.38 17.38
N PHE A 97 36.40 -9.88 17.29
CA PHE A 97 37.04 -10.55 18.41
C PHE A 97 37.17 -9.62 19.62
N ALA A 98 37.62 -8.37 19.39
CA ALA A 98 37.70 -7.37 20.44
C ALA A 98 36.33 -7.05 21.07
N GLU A 99 35.27 -6.92 20.26
CA GLU A 99 33.91 -6.68 20.78
C GLU A 99 33.37 -7.87 21.58
N GLN A 100 33.63 -9.11 21.16
CA GLN A 100 33.27 -10.31 21.92
C GLN A 100 34.03 -10.36 23.26
N ALA A 101 35.32 -10.01 23.26
CA ALA A 101 36.11 -9.93 24.47
C ALA A 101 35.59 -8.82 25.41
N LEU A 102 35.25 -7.64 24.87
CA LEU A 102 34.65 -6.55 25.62
C LEU A 102 33.32 -6.98 26.25
N ALA A 103 32.44 -7.63 25.49
CA ALA A 103 31.14 -8.06 26.01
C ALA A 103 31.22 -9.04 27.20
N ARG A 104 32.33 -9.79 27.32
CA ARG A 104 32.60 -10.67 28.47
C ARG A 104 32.93 -9.92 29.76
N LEU A 105 33.24 -8.62 29.69
CA LEU A 105 33.43 -7.74 30.85
C LEU A 105 32.09 -7.32 31.51
N GLY A 106 30.98 -7.95 31.11
CA GLY A 106 29.65 -7.69 31.67
C GLY A 106 29.00 -6.41 31.11
N PRO A 107 28.07 -5.80 31.86
CA PRO A 107 27.30 -4.64 31.39
C PRO A 107 28.13 -3.45 30.87
N PRO A 108 29.27 -3.06 31.49
CA PRO A 108 30.09 -1.96 30.97
C PRO A 108 30.66 -2.27 29.58
N GLY A 109 31.14 -3.49 29.37
CA GLY A 109 31.66 -3.94 28.08
C GLY A 109 30.58 -4.03 27.00
N GLN A 110 29.39 -4.52 27.36
CA GLN A 110 28.23 -4.52 26.47
C GLN A 110 27.81 -3.08 26.08
N ALA A 111 27.87 -2.14 27.02
CA ALA A 111 27.58 -0.73 26.73
C ALA A 111 28.57 -0.12 25.73
N LEU A 112 29.87 -0.46 25.84
CA LEU A 112 30.88 -0.03 24.87
C LEU A 112 30.62 -0.61 23.47
N VAL A 113 30.21 -1.88 23.38
CA VAL A 113 29.84 -2.49 22.09
C VAL A 113 28.65 -1.77 21.46
N ILE A 114 27.60 -1.50 22.24
CA ILE A 114 26.41 -0.78 21.75
C ILE A 114 26.76 0.65 21.32
N ALA A 115 27.56 1.36 22.11
CA ALA A 115 28.02 2.70 21.78
C ALA A 115 28.86 2.71 20.49
N ALA A 116 29.77 1.76 20.34
CA ALA A 116 30.62 1.64 19.16
C ALA A 116 29.84 1.30 17.87
N ALA A 117 28.71 0.60 17.99
CA ALA A 117 27.83 0.33 16.85
C ALA A 117 27.21 1.62 16.29
N GLY A 118 27.01 2.65 17.12
CA GLY A 118 26.51 3.96 16.70
C GLY A 118 25.04 3.95 16.27
N VAL A 119 24.27 2.98 16.76
CA VAL A 119 22.83 2.84 16.48
C VAL A 119 21.96 3.56 17.50
N TRP A 120 22.52 3.94 18.65
CA TRP A 120 21.79 4.62 19.74
C TRP A 120 21.54 6.10 19.42
N ARG A 121 20.32 6.57 19.60
CA ARG A 121 19.89 7.94 19.29
C ARG A 121 19.87 8.84 20.54
N GLY A 122 20.52 10.00 20.45
CA GLY A 122 20.37 11.12 21.40
C GLY A 122 20.73 10.85 22.87
N GLY A 123 21.50 9.79 23.17
CA GLY A 123 21.77 9.34 24.54
C GLY A 123 23.26 9.35 24.92
N SER A 124 23.54 9.46 26.22
CA SER A 124 24.89 9.39 26.77
C SER A 124 25.35 7.94 26.97
N LEU A 125 26.65 7.71 27.12
CA LEU A 125 27.20 6.41 27.53
C LEU A 125 26.56 5.90 28.84
N GLY A 126 26.14 6.80 29.73
CA GLY A 126 25.43 6.44 30.96
C GLY A 126 24.06 5.80 30.70
N ALA A 127 23.30 6.31 29.73
CA ALA A 127 22.01 5.72 29.33
C ALA A 127 22.21 4.33 28.71
N ILE A 128 23.21 4.18 27.85
CA ILE A 128 23.60 2.89 27.25
C ILE A 128 24.01 1.89 28.35
N ALA A 129 24.80 2.33 29.33
CA ALA A 129 25.21 1.50 30.46
C ALA A 129 24.05 1.16 31.41
N ALA A 130 23.06 2.04 31.58
CA ALA A 130 21.85 1.74 32.33
C ALA A 130 21.04 0.64 31.62
N TYR A 131 20.85 0.76 30.31
CA TYR A 131 20.22 -0.28 29.50
C TYR A 131 20.96 -1.62 29.58
N ALA A 132 22.29 -1.62 29.40
CA ALA A 132 23.08 -2.83 29.46
C ALA A 132 23.00 -3.55 30.83
N ARG A 133 22.83 -2.78 31.92
CA ARG A 133 22.63 -3.33 33.27
C ARG A 133 21.25 -3.94 33.48
N ARG A 134 20.20 -3.42 32.82
CA ARG A 134 18.85 -4.00 32.86
C ARG A 134 18.80 -5.36 32.16
N GLY A 135 19.68 -5.61 31.18
CA GLY A 135 19.77 -6.90 30.52
C GLY A 135 18.48 -7.25 29.75
N PRO A 136 17.98 -8.49 29.82
CA PRO A 136 16.81 -8.95 29.05
C PRO A 136 15.46 -8.59 29.72
N GLU A 137 15.32 -7.36 30.20
CA GLU A 137 14.05 -6.86 30.74
C GLU A 137 13.15 -6.36 29.60
N PRO A 138 11.97 -6.95 29.32
CA PRO A 138 11.15 -6.55 28.16
C PRO A 138 10.80 -5.06 28.09
N ALA A 139 10.61 -4.40 29.24
CA ALA A 139 10.29 -2.98 29.33
C ALA A 139 11.49 -2.04 29.08
N ALA A 140 12.72 -2.55 29.04
CA ALA A 140 13.94 -1.76 28.84
C ALA A 140 14.21 -1.47 27.35
N GLN A 141 13.30 -0.73 26.70
CA GLN A 141 13.39 -0.40 25.28
C GLN A 141 14.58 0.54 24.99
N PRO A 142 15.56 0.15 24.14
CA PRO A 142 16.67 1.04 23.77
C PRO A 142 16.21 2.14 22.81
N ALA A 143 16.91 3.29 22.83
CA ALA A 143 16.62 4.43 21.95
C ALA A 143 17.19 4.20 20.53
N THR A 144 16.74 3.15 19.85
CA THR A 144 17.13 2.77 18.49
C THR A 144 16.03 1.93 17.84
N LEU A 145 16.18 1.57 16.57
CA LEU A 145 15.28 0.68 15.82
C LEU A 145 15.46 -0.80 16.20
N PHE A 146 15.39 -1.12 17.48
CA PHE A 146 15.49 -2.47 18.03
C PHE A 146 14.35 -2.68 19.00
N ASP A 147 13.41 -3.58 18.72
CA ASP A 147 12.28 -3.86 19.61
C ASP A 147 12.68 -4.95 20.62
N GLN A 148 12.97 -4.56 21.86
CA GLN A 148 13.47 -5.49 22.87
C GLN A 148 12.41 -6.51 23.29
N ALA A 149 11.19 -6.07 23.55
CA ALA A 149 10.12 -6.94 24.01
C ALA A 149 9.80 -8.00 22.96
N TRP A 150 9.68 -7.57 21.69
CA TRP A 150 9.46 -8.48 20.57
C TRP A 150 10.65 -9.40 20.33
N TYR A 151 11.88 -8.88 20.39
CA TYR A 151 13.09 -9.68 20.18
C TYR A 151 13.20 -10.78 21.23
N LEU A 152 12.93 -10.49 22.50
CA LEU A 152 12.95 -11.50 23.57
C LEU A 152 11.85 -12.54 23.41
N ALA A 153 10.65 -12.13 23.01
CA ALA A 153 9.54 -13.05 22.74
C ALA A 153 9.87 -14.02 21.59
N ALA A 154 10.55 -13.55 20.54
CA ALA A 154 10.99 -14.38 19.43
C ALA A 154 12.24 -15.22 19.74
N ASN A 155 12.99 -14.88 20.80
CA ASN A 155 14.28 -15.47 21.11
C ASN A 155 14.41 -15.83 22.62
N PRO A 156 13.71 -16.86 23.10
CA PRO A 156 13.71 -17.23 24.52
C PRO A 156 15.09 -17.61 25.07
N ASP A 157 16.00 -18.09 24.21
CA ASP A 157 17.39 -18.40 24.55
C ASP A 157 18.18 -17.16 25.01
N VAL A 158 17.88 -15.99 24.43
CA VAL A 158 18.52 -14.71 24.79
C VAL A 158 18.03 -14.23 26.15
N ALA A 159 16.76 -14.49 26.48
CA ALA A 159 16.21 -14.16 27.80
C ALA A 159 16.96 -14.92 28.92
N ALA A 160 17.34 -16.18 28.67
CA ALA A 160 18.08 -17.00 29.62
C ALA A 160 19.56 -16.55 29.78
N ALA A 161 20.17 -15.99 28.73
CA ALA A 161 21.58 -15.64 28.70
C ALA A 161 21.95 -14.42 29.58
N ARG A 162 20.97 -13.67 30.11
CA ARG A 162 21.17 -12.46 30.96
C ARG A 162 22.10 -11.39 30.36
N VAL A 163 22.24 -11.37 29.04
CA VAL A 163 22.93 -10.32 28.29
C VAL A 163 21.93 -9.28 27.79
N ALA A 164 22.38 -8.05 27.55
CA ALA A 164 21.56 -7.04 26.91
C ALA A 164 21.17 -7.51 25.49
N PRO A 165 19.87 -7.60 25.13
CA PRO A 165 19.42 -8.15 23.85
C PRO A 165 19.99 -7.43 22.62
N LEU A 166 20.09 -6.09 22.65
CA LEU A 166 20.75 -5.33 21.59
C LEU A 166 22.24 -5.71 21.44
N ALA A 167 22.96 -5.93 22.54
CA ALA A 167 24.35 -6.38 22.47
C ALA A 167 24.43 -7.79 21.87
N HIS A 168 23.53 -8.70 22.29
CA HIS A 168 23.41 -10.03 21.69
C HIS A 168 23.18 -9.96 20.18
N TYR A 169 22.21 -9.15 19.73
CA TYR A 169 21.91 -8.96 18.31
C TYR A 169 23.13 -8.48 17.52
N LEU A 170 23.82 -7.44 18.03
CA LEU A 170 24.98 -6.84 17.38
C LEU A 170 26.19 -7.80 17.31
N LEU A 171 26.31 -8.73 18.26
CA LEU A 171 27.45 -9.65 18.34
C LEU A 171 27.20 -10.96 17.57
N SER A 172 25.99 -11.52 17.68
CA SER A 172 25.63 -12.86 17.22
C SER A 172 24.31 -12.90 16.47
N GLY A 173 23.25 -12.30 17.02
CA GLY A 173 21.89 -12.47 16.48
C GLY A 173 21.73 -12.07 15.02
N ALA A 174 22.41 -11.01 14.56
CA ALA A 174 22.39 -10.62 13.15
C ALA A 174 23.03 -11.64 12.19
N ARG A 175 23.93 -12.51 12.67
CA ARG A 175 24.54 -13.61 11.88
C ARG A 175 23.70 -14.89 11.91
N GLU A 176 22.85 -15.01 12.91
CA GLU A 176 21.89 -16.09 13.09
C GLU A 176 20.56 -15.76 12.42
N ASP A 177 20.55 -14.79 11.50
CA ASP A 177 19.38 -14.41 10.70
C ASP A 177 18.20 -13.88 11.52
N ARG A 178 18.45 -13.50 12.78
CA ARG A 178 17.44 -12.87 13.63
C ARG A 178 17.19 -11.44 13.16
N SER A 179 15.94 -11.02 13.21
CA SER A 179 15.53 -9.64 12.95
C SER A 179 15.57 -8.82 14.25
N PRO A 180 15.94 -7.53 14.23
CA PRO A 180 15.98 -6.68 15.42
C PRO A 180 14.63 -6.04 15.76
N HIS A 181 13.71 -5.97 14.81
CA HIS A 181 12.41 -5.31 14.92
C HIS A 181 11.44 -5.94 13.91
N PRO A 182 10.12 -6.00 14.17
CA PRO A 182 9.13 -6.43 13.18
C PRO A 182 9.16 -5.70 11.83
N LEU A 183 9.78 -4.52 11.74
CA LEU A 183 9.82 -3.66 10.56
C LEU A 183 11.24 -3.56 9.97
N ILE A 184 12.16 -4.39 10.46
CA ILE A 184 13.48 -4.58 9.88
C ILE A 184 13.64 -6.09 9.69
N GLU A 185 13.35 -6.58 8.50
CA GLU A 185 13.45 -8.00 8.19
C GLU A 185 14.91 -8.34 7.86
N GLY A 186 15.67 -8.81 8.85
CA GLY A 186 17.12 -9.04 8.73
C GLY A 186 17.51 -9.90 7.52
N PRO A 187 16.93 -11.09 7.34
CA PRO A 187 17.25 -11.97 6.21
C PRO A 187 16.93 -11.33 4.85
N TRP A 188 15.75 -10.71 4.72
CA TRP A 188 15.36 -10.04 3.47
C TRP A 188 16.26 -8.84 3.17
N TYR A 189 16.49 -7.97 4.16
CA TYR A 189 17.37 -6.82 4.02
C TYR A 189 18.78 -7.22 3.61
N ARG A 190 19.28 -8.33 4.17
CA ARG A 190 20.60 -8.86 3.80
C ARG A 190 20.65 -9.32 2.35
N ARG A 191 19.64 -10.04 1.86
CA ARG A 191 19.58 -10.47 0.46
C ARG A 191 19.60 -9.27 -0.50
N GLN A 192 18.86 -8.21 -0.19
CA GLN A 192 18.78 -7.01 -1.02
C GLN A 192 20.06 -6.15 -0.98
N ASN A 193 20.81 -6.19 0.12
CA ASN A 193 21.97 -5.33 0.36
C ASN A 193 23.27 -6.14 0.55
N ALA A 194 23.34 -7.34 -0.02
CA ALA A 194 24.41 -8.31 0.24
C ALA A 194 25.81 -7.75 -0.03
N GLN A 195 25.98 -7.02 -1.14
CA GLN A 195 27.26 -6.41 -1.51
C GLN A 195 27.71 -5.34 -0.51
N ALA A 196 26.81 -4.44 -0.10
CA ALA A 196 27.12 -3.36 0.83
C ALA A 196 27.41 -3.89 2.25
N LEU A 197 26.64 -4.89 2.70
CA LEU A 197 26.87 -5.56 3.98
C LEU A 197 28.17 -6.38 3.98
N ALA A 198 28.54 -7.01 2.87
CA ALA A 198 29.81 -7.72 2.73
C ALA A 198 31.01 -6.75 2.79
N ALA A 199 30.90 -5.58 2.15
CA ALA A 199 31.95 -4.57 2.15
C ALA A 199 32.20 -3.98 3.55
N THR A 200 31.14 -3.74 4.31
CA THR A 200 31.19 -3.04 5.60
C THR A 200 31.28 -3.98 6.80
N GLY A 201 30.73 -5.19 6.68
CA GLY A 201 30.64 -6.17 7.75
C GLY A 201 29.59 -5.85 8.83
N LEU A 202 28.68 -4.91 8.56
CA LEU A 202 27.62 -4.45 9.46
C LEU A 202 26.40 -5.39 9.47
N SER A 203 25.60 -5.33 10.53
CA SER A 203 24.26 -5.94 10.58
C SER A 203 23.23 -5.12 9.79
N ALA A 204 22.04 -5.69 9.57
CA ALA A 204 20.93 -5.00 8.92
C ALA A 204 20.53 -3.70 9.65
N LEU A 205 20.44 -3.76 11.00
CA LEU A 205 20.17 -2.59 11.83
C LEU A 205 21.22 -1.49 11.65
N GLU A 206 22.50 -1.85 11.82
CA GLU A 206 23.63 -0.92 11.72
C GLU A 206 23.67 -0.27 10.33
N HIS A 207 23.51 -1.07 9.27
CA HIS A 207 23.56 -0.56 7.91
C HIS A 207 22.35 0.34 7.61
N TYR A 208 21.13 -0.07 7.95
CA TYR A 208 19.93 0.74 7.69
C TYR A 208 20.00 2.11 8.37
N VAL A 209 20.34 2.15 9.66
CA VAL A 209 20.42 3.40 10.43
C VAL A 209 21.54 4.33 9.95
N LYS A 210 22.67 3.80 9.49
CA LYS A 210 23.86 4.62 9.18
C LYS A 210 23.95 5.04 7.72
N GLU A 211 23.38 4.27 6.81
CA GLU A 211 23.55 4.45 5.37
C GLU A 211 22.31 4.04 4.57
N GLY A 212 21.67 2.92 4.92
CA GLY A 212 20.60 2.33 4.13
C GLY A 212 19.42 3.28 3.93
N ALA A 213 18.92 3.88 5.01
CA ALA A 213 17.83 4.86 4.92
C ALA A 213 18.24 6.04 4.03
N ALA A 214 19.42 6.62 4.27
CA ALA A 214 19.98 7.74 3.48
C ALA A 214 20.17 7.40 1.99
N ARG A 215 20.20 6.12 1.62
CA ARG A 215 20.25 5.63 0.23
C ARG A 215 18.90 5.13 -0.30
N GLY A 216 17.80 5.37 0.42
CA GLY A 216 16.46 4.89 0.06
C GLY A 216 16.33 3.36 0.07
N ARG A 217 17.11 2.65 0.89
CA ARG A 217 16.97 1.19 1.06
C ARG A 217 15.83 0.90 2.00
N GLU A 218 14.86 0.11 1.56
CA GLU A 218 13.76 -0.26 2.45
C GLU A 218 14.19 -1.25 3.54
N PRO A 219 13.67 -1.12 4.77
CA PRO A 219 14.00 -2.02 5.87
C PRO A 219 13.18 -3.33 5.84
N HIS A 220 12.03 -3.31 5.16
CA HIS A 220 11.06 -4.40 5.09
C HIS A 220 10.14 -4.22 3.86
N PRO A 221 9.66 -5.30 3.20
CA PRO A 221 8.71 -5.19 2.08
C PRO A 221 7.45 -4.35 2.33
N VAL A 222 6.95 -4.29 3.58
CA VAL A 222 5.69 -3.61 3.92
C VAL A 222 5.88 -2.15 4.32
N PHE A 223 7.08 -1.59 4.09
CA PHE A 223 7.40 -0.20 4.34
C PHE A 223 7.97 0.40 3.05
N ASP A 224 7.31 1.44 2.54
CA ASP A 224 7.71 2.17 1.34
C ASP A 224 8.09 3.60 1.76
N SER A 225 9.39 3.89 1.75
CA SER A 225 9.93 5.18 2.18
C SER A 225 9.45 6.32 1.28
N ALA A 226 9.29 6.10 -0.03
CA ALA A 226 8.83 7.13 -0.96
C ALA A 226 7.37 7.50 -0.71
N HIS A 227 6.51 6.47 -0.55
CA HIS A 227 5.10 6.65 -0.19
C HIS A 227 4.95 7.34 1.15
N TYR A 228 5.71 6.90 2.15
CA TYR A 228 5.64 7.47 3.49
C TYR A 228 6.12 8.93 3.52
N LEU A 229 7.25 9.25 2.88
CA LEU A 229 7.81 10.61 2.83
C LEU A 229 6.86 11.60 2.15
N ALA A 230 6.17 11.20 1.08
CA ALA A 230 5.17 12.05 0.43
C ALA A 230 4.02 12.46 1.35
N GLY A 231 3.62 11.60 2.31
CA GLY A 231 2.57 11.91 3.27
C GLY A 231 3.07 12.54 4.57
N ALA A 232 4.30 12.23 4.99
CA ALA A 232 4.86 12.70 6.25
C ALA A 232 5.25 14.18 6.22
N GLY A 233 5.77 14.65 5.08
CA GLY A 233 6.40 15.96 4.97
C GLY A 233 7.79 15.97 5.61
N ASP A 234 8.09 17.03 6.38
CA ASP A 234 9.43 17.26 6.92
C ASP A 234 9.80 16.23 8.01
N ILE A 235 10.88 15.50 7.74
CA ILE A 235 11.55 14.62 8.71
C ILE A 235 12.78 15.37 9.24
N ALA A 236 13.07 15.24 10.53
CA ALA A 236 14.24 15.88 11.11
C ALA A 236 15.54 15.39 10.45
N ALA A 237 16.54 16.26 10.32
CA ALA A 237 17.85 15.89 9.78
C ALA A 237 18.44 14.70 10.55
N GLY A 238 18.86 13.67 9.82
CA GLY A 238 19.44 12.45 10.39
C GLY A 238 18.42 11.48 11.04
N GLU A 239 17.12 11.76 10.99
CA GLU A 239 16.05 10.80 11.32
C GLU A 239 15.71 9.95 10.09
N THR A 240 15.52 8.65 10.30
CA THR A 240 15.07 7.75 9.23
C THR A 240 13.55 7.78 9.05
N PRO A 241 13.00 7.45 7.86
CA PRO A 241 11.57 7.34 7.66
C PRO A 241 10.88 6.39 8.66
N LEU A 242 11.51 5.25 8.94
CA LEU A 242 11.00 4.28 9.91
C LEU A 242 11.01 4.82 11.35
N GLU A 243 12.05 5.54 11.77
CA GLU A 243 12.06 6.21 13.08
C GLU A 243 10.95 7.26 13.18
N HIS A 244 10.77 8.09 12.15
CA HIS A 244 9.67 9.07 12.11
C HIS A 244 8.30 8.37 12.21
N TYR A 245 8.12 7.24 11.51
CA TYR A 245 6.88 6.45 11.57
C TYR A 245 6.57 5.95 12.98
N LEU A 246 7.55 5.33 13.63
CA LEU A 246 7.38 4.80 14.97
C LEU A 246 7.17 5.92 16.02
N ARG A 247 7.81 7.07 15.84
CA ARG A 247 7.71 8.21 16.76
C ARG A 247 6.38 8.95 16.65
N VAL A 248 5.92 9.24 15.43
CA VAL A 248 4.77 10.14 15.22
C VAL A 248 3.89 9.78 14.01
N GLY A 249 4.45 9.14 12.97
CA GLY A 249 3.67 8.84 11.77
C GLY A 249 2.50 7.91 12.02
N ALA A 250 2.71 6.86 12.81
CA ALA A 250 1.66 5.90 13.15
C ALA A 250 0.51 6.54 13.94
N SER A 251 0.82 7.40 14.92
CA SER A 251 -0.20 8.08 15.72
C SER A 251 -0.97 9.15 14.94
N ARG A 252 -0.35 9.73 13.91
CA ARG A 252 -0.99 10.63 12.93
C ARG A 252 -1.84 9.87 11.89
N GLY A 253 -1.84 8.54 11.90
CA GLY A 253 -2.56 7.74 10.91
C GLY A 253 -1.93 7.79 9.51
N LEU A 254 -0.63 8.10 9.40
CA LEU A 254 0.08 8.07 8.13
C LEU A 254 0.23 6.63 7.63
N SER A 255 -0.06 6.42 6.35
CA SER A 255 0.14 5.13 5.69
C SER A 255 1.63 4.92 5.37
N PRO A 256 2.27 3.85 5.88
CA PRO A 256 3.67 3.52 5.59
C PRO A 256 3.85 2.80 4.24
N HIS A 257 2.77 2.33 3.61
CA HIS A 257 2.81 1.58 2.37
C HIS A 257 1.43 1.59 1.70
N PRO A 258 1.32 1.64 0.35
CA PRO A 258 0.02 1.66 -0.35
C PRO A 258 -0.93 0.51 0.03
N LEU A 259 -0.39 -0.68 0.29
CA LEU A 259 -1.14 -1.87 0.75
C LEU A 259 -1.38 -1.92 2.27
N PHE A 260 -1.22 -0.80 2.97
CA PHE A 260 -1.56 -0.69 4.39
C PHE A 260 -2.35 0.59 4.64
N ASP A 261 -3.67 0.43 4.84
CA ASP A 261 -4.57 1.51 5.24
C ASP A 261 -4.77 1.47 6.76
N PRO A 262 -4.15 2.40 7.53
CA PRO A 262 -4.25 2.40 8.99
C PRO A 262 -5.67 2.66 9.50
N VAL A 263 -6.49 3.39 8.74
CA VAL A 263 -7.90 3.66 9.09
C VAL A 263 -8.74 2.40 8.90
N TRP A 264 -8.58 1.73 7.77
CA TRP A 264 -9.23 0.45 7.48
C TRP A 264 -8.85 -0.64 8.49
N TYR A 265 -7.55 -0.78 8.73
CA TYR A 265 -7.02 -1.75 9.67
C TYR A 265 -7.49 -1.44 11.10
N GLY A 266 -7.45 -0.16 11.49
CA GLY A 266 -7.86 0.30 12.82
C GLY A 266 -9.32 -0.01 13.15
N LYS A 267 -10.23 -0.04 12.15
CA LYS A 267 -11.65 -0.43 12.35
C LYS A 267 -11.80 -1.88 12.84
N GLN A 268 -10.94 -2.79 12.37
CA GLN A 268 -10.95 -4.20 12.76
C GLN A 268 -10.21 -4.40 14.09
N ALA A 269 -9.08 -3.70 14.28
CA ALA A 269 -8.21 -3.87 15.44
C ALA A 269 -8.60 -3.04 16.68
N ARG A 270 -9.76 -2.35 16.68
CA ARG A 270 -10.22 -1.33 17.65
C ARG A 270 -9.98 -1.64 19.14
N ARG A 271 -10.03 -2.91 19.55
CA ARG A 271 -9.79 -3.34 20.94
C ARG A 271 -8.37 -3.87 21.22
N SER A 272 -7.62 -4.28 20.20
CA SER A 272 -6.33 -4.98 20.35
C SER A 272 -5.10 -4.13 20.06
N ALA A 273 -5.22 -3.02 19.32
CA ALA A 273 -4.08 -2.23 18.83
C ALA A 273 -3.74 -0.98 19.66
N LYS A 274 -4.23 -0.84 20.89
CA LYS A 274 -4.03 0.40 21.67
C LYS A 274 -2.56 0.68 22.03
N ASP A 275 -1.72 -0.36 22.09
CA ASP A 275 -0.38 -0.27 22.68
C ASP A 275 0.76 -0.35 21.66
N ALA A 276 0.47 -0.46 20.35
CA ALA A 276 1.50 -0.56 19.31
C ALA A 276 1.08 0.15 18.01
N PRO A 277 2.05 0.67 17.22
CA PRO A 277 1.80 1.15 15.86
C PRO A 277 1.02 0.14 15.03
N ALA A 278 0.05 0.60 14.24
CA ALA A 278 -0.89 -0.28 13.51
C ALA A 278 -0.19 -1.33 12.64
N LEU A 279 0.85 -0.96 11.90
CA LEU A 279 1.61 -1.89 11.06
C LEU A 279 2.41 -2.91 11.90
N VAL A 280 2.95 -2.50 13.05
CA VAL A 280 3.62 -3.41 13.99
C VAL A 280 2.63 -4.41 14.57
N HIS A 281 1.45 -3.94 15.01
CA HIS A 281 0.38 -4.83 15.47
C HIS A 281 -0.07 -5.78 14.36
N TYR A 282 -0.14 -5.32 13.11
CA TYR A 282 -0.46 -6.19 11.97
C TYR A 282 0.51 -7.35 11.85
N LEU A 283 1.83 -7.10 11.77
CA LEU A 283 2.86 -8.11 11.59
C LEU A 283 3.02 -9.07 12.78
N THR A 284 2.68 -8.61 13.98
CA THR A 284 2.83 -9.42 15.21
C THR A 284 1.58 -10.22 15.54
N VAL A 285 0.39 -9.63 15.38
CA VAL A 285 -0.88 -10.21 15.86
C VAL A 285 -1.94 -10.23 14.76
N GLY A 286 -2.08 -9.14 14.02
CA GLY A 286 -3.23 -8.87 13.15
C GLY A 286 -3.48 -9.90 12.07
N TRP A 287 -2.46 -10.22 11.29
CA TRP A 287 -2.63 -11.14 10.15
C TRP A 287 -3.05 -12.54 10.61
N ARG A 288 -2.57 -12.99 11.79
CA ARG A 288 -2.96 -14.28 12.40
C ARG A 288 -4.41 -14.31 12.86
N LYS A 289 -4.99 -13.14 13.15
CA LYS A 289 -6.42 -12.96 13.44
C LYS A 289 -7.27 -12.76 12.18
N GLY A 290 -6.66 -12.82 10.99
CA GLY A 290 -7.34 -12.56 9.72
C GLY A 290 -7.65 -11.08 9.47
N PHE A 291 -7.06 -10.15 10.23
CA PHE A 291 -7.31 -8.72 10.02
C PHE A 291 -6.63 -8.23 8.74
N SER A 292 -7.42 -7.70 7.82
CA SER A 292 -6.92 -7.24 6.53
C SER A 292 -6.22 -5.88 6.67
N PRO A 293 -4.98 -5.73 6.16
CA PRO A 293 -4.25 -4.45 6.16
C PRO A 293 -4.84 -3.45 5.18
N HIS A 294 -5.57 -3.93 4.16
CA HIS A 294 -6.15 -3.13 3.09
C HIS A 294 -7.42 -3.83 2.55
N PRO A 295 -8.41 -3.12 1.97
CA PRO A 295 -9.60 -3.75 1.38
C PRO A 295 -9.29 -4.75 0.26
N LEU A 296 -8.21 -4.52 -0.50
CA LEU A 296 -7.78 -5.38 -1.62
C LEU A 296 -6.72 -6.43 -1.26
N PHE A 297 -6.40 -6.58 0.02
CA PHE A 297 -5.52 -7.65 0.49
C PHE A 297 -6.17 -8.39 1.65
N ASP A 298 -6.48 -9.68 1.45
CA ASP A 298 -7.11 -10.51 2.47
C ASP A 298 -6.14 -11.61 2.93
N PRO A 299 -5.54 -11.47 4.13
CA PRO A 299 -4.61 -12.47 4.66
C PRO A 299 -5.21 -13.86 4.79
N ALA A 300 -6.48 -13.97 5.23
CA ALA A 300 -7.11 -15.26 5.48
C ALA A 300 -7.40 -15.97 4.15
N TRP A 301 -7.95 -15.24 3.18
CA TRP A 301 -8.16 -15.76 1.83
C TRP A 301 -6.83 -16.13 1.16
N TYR A 302 -5.81 -15.27 1.27
CA TYR A 302 -4.51 -15.51 0.65
C TYR A 302 -3.86 -16.79 1.18
N LEU A 303 -3.88 -17.01 2.50
CA LEU A 303 -3.35 -18.23 3.10
C LEU A 303 -4.16 -19.48 2.74
N LEU A 304 -5.49 -19.34 2.60
CA LEU A 304 -6.34 -20.44 2.15
C LEU A 304 -5.99 -20.90 0.73
N GLN A 305 -5.70 -19.97 -0.18
CA GLN A 305 -5.31 -20.29 -1.56
C GLN A 305 -3.85 -20.75 -1.68
N ASN A 306 -3.00 -20.35 -0.74
CA ASN A 306 -1.55 -20.56 -0.78
C ASN A 306 -1.09 -21.40 0.40
N GLY A 307 -1.42 -22.70 0.34
CA GLY A 307 -1.16 -23.64 1.43
C GLY A 307 0.32 -23.78 1.80
N ASP A 308 1.24 -23.57 0.85
CA ASP A 308 2.68 -23.52 1.07
C ASP A 308 3.10 -22.35 1.99
N VAL A 309 2.51 -21.17 1.78
CA VAL A 309 2.74 -19.98 2.60
C VAL A 309 2.17 -20.18 4.01
N ALA A 310 0.99 -20.78 4.10
CA ALA A 310 0.35 -21.11 5.38
C ALA A 310 1.17 -22.14 6.18
N GLN A 311 1.64 -23.20 5.55
CA GLN A 311 2.48 -24.23 6.18
C GLN A 311 3.84 -23.66 6.64
N ALA A 312 4.43 -22.75 5.86
CA ALA A 312 5.66 -22.06 6.24
C ALA A 312 5.46 -21.04 7.38
N GLY A 313 4.21 -20.72 7.75
CA GLY A 313 3.92 -19.69 8.75
C GLY A 313 4.38 -18.29 8.35
N THR A 314 4.54 -18.05 7.04
CA THR A 314 5.04 -16.78 6.50
C THR A 314 3.91 -15.75 6.50
N GLU A 315 4.21 -14.51 6.91
CA GLU A 315 3.23 -13.42 6.89
C GLU A 315 2.80 -13.12 5.44
N PRO A 316 1.49 -13.16 5.13
CA PRO A 316 1.01 -13.19 3.75
C PRO A 316 1.27 -11.91 2.96
N LEU A 317 1.16 -10.71 3.55
CA LEU A 317 1.42 -9.45 2.84
C LEU A 317 2.91 -9.32 2.47
N THR A 318 3.79 -9.69 3.39
CA THR A 318 5.24 -9.75 3.20
C THR A 318 5.59 -10.72 2.09
N HIS A 319 5.00 -11.92 2.11
CA HIS A 319 5.18 -12.90 1.03
C HIS A 319 4.70 -12.34 -0.31
N PHE A 320 3.48 -11.80 -0.38
CA PHE A 320 2.91 -11.25 -1.61
C PHE A 320 3.79 -10.14 -2.20
N LEU A 321 4.26 -9.20 -1.38
CA LEU A 321 5.12 -8.10 -1.81
C LEU A 321 6.53 -8.56 -2.21
N ALA A 322 7.10 -9.55 -1.51
CA ALA A 322 8.45 -10.04 -1.79
C ALA A 322 8.49 -10.97 -3.02
N THR A 323 7.54 -11.88 -3.17
CA THR A 323 7.58 -12.97 -4.16
C THR A 323 6.20 -13.27 -4.77
N GLY A 324 5.14 -13.36 -3.96
CA GLY A 324 3.85 -13.90 -4.40
C GLY A 324 3.23 -13.19 -5.60
N ALA A 325 3.36 -11.86 -5.69
CA ALA A 325 2.87 -11.13 -6.85
C ALA A 325 3.61 -11.47 -8.15
N ARG A 326 4.93 -11.75 -8.07
CA ARG A 326 5.73 -12.20 -9.22
C ARG A 326 5.41 -13.63 -9.62
N GLU A 327 4.89 -14.42 -8.69
CA GLU A 327 4.40 -15.78 -8.92
C GLU A 327 2.97 -15.80 -9.47
N GLY A 328 2.35 -14.64 -9.72
CA GLY A 328 1.00 -14.56 -10.27
C GLY A 328 -0.12 -14.75 -9.24
N ARG A 329 0.18 -14.76 -7.94
CA ARG A 329 -0.81 -15.08 -6.89
C ARG A 329 -1.68 -13.87 -6.59
N SER A 330 -3.00 -14.03 -6.70
CA SER A 330 -3.95 -12.97 -6.36
C SER A 330 -3.93 -12.65 -4.85
N PRO A 331 -4.06 -11.37 -4.44
CA PRO A 331 -3.98 -10.92 -3.04
C PRO A 331 -5.30 -11.06 -2.25
N GLY A 332 -6.40 -11.37 -2.93
CA GLY A 332 -7.72 -11.46 -2.36
C GLY A 332 -8.79 -11.75 -3.43
N PRO A 333 -10.06 -11.94 -3.03
CA PRO A 333 -11.14 -12.30 -3.95
C PRO A 333 -11.51 -11.19 -4.95
N TRP A 334 -11.07 -9.95 -4.67
CA TRP A 334 -11.46 -8.76 -5.42
C TRP A 334 -10.43 -8.30 -6.45
N PHE A 335 -9.21 -8.83 -6.44
CA PHE A 335 -8.17 -8.44 -7.38
C PHE A 335 -7.62 -9.68 -8.08
N ASP A 336 -7.90 -9.80 -9.36
CA ASP A 336 -7.35 -10.86 -10.22
C ASP A 336 -6.02 -10.37 -10.78
N LEU A 337 -4.92 -10.83 -10.18
CA LEU A 337 -3.59 -10.37 -10.56
C LEU A 337 -3.23 -10.80 -11.99
N PRO A 338 -3.40 -12.07 -12.41
CA PRO A 338 -3.15 -12.47 -13.80
C PRO A 338 -3.91 -11.62 -14.82
N HIS A 339 -5.22 -11.41 -14.60
CA HIS A 339 -6.03 -10.59 -15.50
C HIS A 339 -5.53 -9.14 -15.56
N TYR A 340 -5.20 -8.54 -14.41
CA TYR A 340 -4.69 -7.18 -14.38
C TYR A 340 -3.35 -7.04 -15.11
N VAL A 341 -2.44 -8.01 -14.95
CA VAL A 341 -1.15 -8.04 -15.66
C VAL A 341 -1.37 -8.15 -17.17
N GLU A 342 -2.29 -9.00 -17.61
CA GLU A 342 -2.67 -9.13 -19.02
C GLU A 342 -3.23 -7.82 -19.58
N ALA A 343 -4.17 -7.20 -18.86
CA ALA A 343 -4.82 -5.95 -19.25
C ALA A 343 -3.83 -4.76 -19.31
N ARG A 344 -2.88 -4.68 -18.36
CA ARG A 344 -1.83 -3.63 -18.37
C ARG A 344 -0.77 -3.87 -19.44
N GLY A 345 -0.48 -5.14 -19.77
CA GLY A 345 0.49 -5.51 -20.80
C GLY A 345 1.85 -4.82 -20.63
N ALA A 346 2.40 -4.30 -21.73
CA ALA A 346 3.71 -3.63 -21.74
C ALA A 346 3.77 -2.32 -20.93
N ALA A 347 2.62 -1.76 -20.53
CA ALA A 347 2.58 -0.55 -19.71
C ALA A 347 2.85 -0.82 -18.22
N LEU A 348 2.78 -2.08 -17.77
CA LEU A 348 3.11 -2.46 -16.39
C LEU A 348 4.63 -2.41 -16.17
N PRO A 349 5.14 -1.59 -15.23
CA PRO A 349 6.58 -1.55 -14.97
C PRO A 349 7.08 -2.87 -14.36
N THR A 350 8.17 -3.43 -14.89
CA THR A 350 8.68 -4.77 -14.56
C THR A 350 9.02 -4.99 -13.08
N ARG A 351 9.29 -3.93 -12.31
CA ARG A 351 9.70 -4.00 -10.89
C ARG A 351 8.63 -3.53 -9.92
N VAL A 352 7.46 -3.12 -10.41
CA VAL A 352 6.37 -2.64 -9.56
C VAL A 352 5.42 -3.79 -9.28
N ASN A 353 5.01 -3.94 -8.02
CA ASN A 353 3.99 -4.91 -7.66
C ASN A 353 2.66 -4.55 -8.37
N PRO A 354 1.98 -5.48 -9.07
CA PRO A 354 0.78 -5.15 -9.85
C PRO A 354 -0.36 -4.52 -9.04
N LEU A 355 -0.57 -4.94 -7.79
CA LEU A 355 -1.58 -4.29 -6.95
C LEU A 355 -1.14 -2.89 -6.50
N VAL A 356 0.16 -2.66 -6.30
CA VAL A 356 0.68 -1.31 -6.04
C VAL A 356 0.52 -0.42 -7.28
N ASP A 357 0.83 -0.94 -8.47
CA ASP A 357 0.62 -0.23 -9.74
C ASP A 357 -0.86 0.16 -9.93
N TYR A 358 -1.78 -0.78 -9.67
CA TYR A 358 -3.22 -0.53 -9.68
C TYR A 358 -3.61 0.66 -8.81
N LEU A 359 -3.16 0.67 -7.54
CA LEU A 359 -3.46 1.72 -6.58
C LEU A 359 -2.76 3.05 -6.88
N GLN A 360 -1.69 3.04 -7.66
CA GLN A 360 -0.87 4.20 -7.96
C GLN A 360 -1.12 4.79 -9.36
N GLY A 361 -2.27 4.49 -9.95
CA GLY A 361 -2.76 5.10 -11.18
C GLY A 361 -3.09 4.10 -12.29
N GLY A 362 -2.56 2.88 -12.21
CA GLY A 362 -2.81 1.85 -13.21
C GLY A 362 -4.30 1.45 -13.32
N ALA A 363 -5.10 1.69 -12.28
CA ALA A 363 -6.55 1.51 -12.31
C ALA A 363 -7.26 2.30 -13.42
N TRP A 364 -6.75 3.48 -13.80
CA TRP A 364 -7.39 4.39 -14.77
C TRP A 364 -6.95 4.14 -16.21
N THR A 365 -6.07 3.16 -16.42
CA THR A 365 -5.48 2.85 -17.73
C THR A 365 -5.98 1.54 -18.30
N VAL A 366 -6.81 0.83 -17.53
CA VAL A 366 -7.41 -0.45 -17.93
C VAL A 366 -8.92 -0.29 -17.98
N THR A 367 -9.51 -0.84 -19.04
CA THR A 367 -10.97 -0.88 -19.20
C THR A 367 -11.62 -1.69 -18.09
N GLU A 368 -10.96 -2.77 -17.67
CA GLU A 368 -11.47 -3.70 -16.67
C GLU A 368 -10.29 -4.22 -15.84
N ALA A 369 -10.34 -3.99 -14.53
CA ALA A 369 -9.31 -4.46 -13.60
C ALA A 369 -9.65 -5.83 -13.00
N ARG A 370 -10.91 -6.25 -13.13
CA ARG A 370 -11.43 -7.55 -12.71
C ARG A 370 -12.59 -7.90 -13.64
N PRO A 371 -12.70 -9.15 -14.12
CA PRO A 371 -13.82 -9.58 -14.94
C PRO A 371 -15.18 -9.25 -14.29
N GLY A 372 -16.07 -8.61 -15.06
CA GLY A 372 -17.39 -8.16 -14.63
C GLY A 372 -17.43 -6.79 -13.96
N LEU A 373 -16.33 -6.02 -13.94
CA LEU A 373 -16.30 -4.67 -13.34
C LEU A 373 -15.60 -3.64 -14.24
N PRO A 374 -16.29 -3.14 -15.29
CA PRO A 374 -15.74 -2.11 -16.18
C PRO A 374 -15.52 -0.78 -15.44
N THR A 375 -14.31 -0.23 -15.55
CA THR A 375 -13.87 1.00 -14.85
C THR A 375 -14.78 2.18 -15.14
N ALA A 376 -14.99 2.49 -16.43
CA ALA A 376 -15.81 3.62 -16.87
C ALA A 376 -17.27 3.52 -16.40
N ALA A 377 -17.86 2.33 -16.52
CA ALA A 377 -19.25 2.09 -16.11
C ALA A 377 -19.40 2.20 -14.58
N TYR A 378 -18.43 1.70 -13.83
CA TYR A 378 -18.44 1.81 -12.36
C TYR A 378 -18.28 3.26 -11.89
N LEU A 379 -17.38 4.00 -12.51
CA LEU A 379 -17.14 5.42 -12.22
C LEU A 379 -18.37 6.27 -12.53
N ALA A 380 -19.03 6.03 -13.66
CA ALA A 380 -20.27 6.72 -14.02
C ALA A 380 -21.41 6.47 -13.01
N ALA A 381 -21.46 5.27 -12.42
CA ALA A 381 -22.45 4.93 -11.40
C ALA A 381 -22.07 5.39 -9.97
N ASN A 382 -20.78 5.64 -9.71
CA ASN A 382 -20.27 6.00 -8.38
C ASN A 382 -19.28 7.19 -8.48
N PRO A 383 -19.74 8.40 -8.87
CA PRO A 383 -18.85 9.55 -9.02
C PRO A 383 -18.20 9.98 -7.70
N GLU A 384 -18.75 9.60 -6.55
CA GLU A 384 -18.23 9.92 -5.22
C GLU A 384 -16.82 9.33 -4.96
N ILE A 385 -16.38 8.34 -5.74
CA ILE A 385 -15.04 7.75 -5.59
C ILE A 385 -13.93 8.77 -5.85
N VAL A 386 -14.20 9.79 -6.66
CA VAL A 386 -13.26 10.87 -7.00
C VAL A 386 -12.88 11.67 -5.76
N GLU A 387 -13.89 12.06 -4.98
CA GLU A 387 -13.72 12.82 -3.73
C GLU A 387 -13.03 11.99 -2.64
N GLN A 388 -13.35 10.70 -2.59
CA GLN A 388 -12.73 9.77 -1.64
C GLN A 388 -11.30 9.39 -2.02
N GLY A 389 -10.88 9.68 -3.25
CA GLY A 389 -9.55 9.35 -3.76
C GLY A 389 -9.30 7.85 -3.89
N LEU A 390 -10.35 7.05 -4.05
CA LEU A 390 -10.29 5.58 -4.13
C LEU A 390 -10.30 5.11 -5.59
N THR A 391 -9.65 3.97 -5.84
CA THR A 391 -9.84 3.23 -7.08
C THR A 391 -11.21 2.51 -7.11
N PRO A 392 -11.71 2.11 -8.29
CA PRO A 392 -12.99 1.40 -8.41
C PRO A 392 -13.07 0.14 -7.53
N LEU A 393 -12.04 -0.70 -7.56
CA LEU A 393 -12.02 -1.94 -6.77
C LEU A 393 -11.91 -1.66 -5.28
N GLU A 394 -11.17 -0.64 -4.85
CA GLU A 394 -11.15 -0.25 -3.44
C GLU A 394 -12.53 0.18 -2.96
N HIS A 395 -13.22 1.02 -3.72
CA HIS A 395 -14.57 1.46 -3.37
C HIS A 395 -15.53 0.26 -3.30
N TRP A 396 -15.46 -0.63 -4.30
CA TRP A 396 -16.27 -1.85 -4.33
C TRP A 396 -16.01 -2.73 -3.10
N ALA A 397 -14.74 -3.05 -2.82
CA ALA A 397 -14.35 -3.94 -1.74
C ALA A 397 -14.73 -3.38 -0.36
N ARG A 398 -14.73 -2.06 -0.17
CA ARG A 398 -15.17 -1.42 1.08
C ARG A 398 -16.67 -1.55 1.35
N ARG A 399 -17.49 -1.82 0.32
CA ARG A 399 -18.94 -1.96 0.41
C ARG A 399 -19.42 -3.40 0.56
N GLN A 400 -18.56 -4.38 0.27
CA GLN A 400 -18.94 -5.78 0.40
C GLN A 400 -19.06 -6.20 1.86
N PRO A 401 -20.06 -7.03 2.22
CA PRO A 401 -20.09 -7.67 3.53
C PRO A 401 -18.84 -8.55 3.68
N ARG A 402 -18.26 -8.53 4.89
CA ARG A 402 -17.11 -9.36 5.26
C ARG A 402 -17.57 -10.58 6.03
#